data_AF-A0A8T4NJC3-F1
#
_entry.id   AF-A0A8T4NJC3-F1
#
_cell.length_a   1.000
_cell.length_b   1.000
_cell.length_c   1.000
_cell.angle_alpha   90.00
_cell.angle_beta   90.00
_cell.angle_gamma   90.00
#
_symmetry.space_group_name_H-M   'P 1'
#
loop_
_entity.id
_entity.type
_entity.pdbx_description
1 polymer ?
#
loop_
_entity_poly.entity_id
_entity_poly.type
_entity_poly.pdbx_seq_one_letter_code
_entity_poly.pdbx_strand_id
1 'polypeptide(L)'
;MVDKKTIREWCRSSNYRPTFYGDDPSIVILGEKHGTPKHRQKEEEMIELVRPEYLLTELLDVRTYNPQTKEEKFLPGVPIDEFDRMNLEGGIEDYMVKWSEKYGLFLVGMDLSYAEMGLVIDNLYAEHPNYEFTSQSPKVCLYREKRMGERMAEYKQKTARTIVAIMGDYHRRPKSGIHPILQKKGISYVCIPQP
;
A
#
# COMPACT_ATOMS: atom_id res chain seq x y z
N MET A 1 -3.82 -19.69 3.55
CA MET A 1 -2.90 -18.56 3.82
C MET A 1 -1.51 -19.02 3.39
N VAL A 2 -0.71 -18.12 2.82
CA VAL A 2 0.70 -18.44 2.54
C VAL A 2 1.45 -18.54 3.87
N ASP A 3 2.30 -19.55 4.04
CA ASP A 3 3.04 -19.72 5.29
C ASP A 3 4.39 -18.96 5.26
N LYS A 4 4.95 -18.78 6.46
CA LYS A 4 6.25 -18.09 6.67
C LYS A 4 7.40 -18.75 5.92
N LYS A 5 7.38 -20.09 5.76
CA LYS A 5 8.43 -20.85 5.07
C LYS A 5 8.42 -20.55 3.58
N THR A 6 7.24 -20.56 2.98
CA THR A 6 7.00 -20.27 1.56
C THR A 6 7.47 -18.85 1.21
N ILE A 7 7.14 -17.85 2.04
CA ILE A 7 7.60 -16.46 1.85
C ILE A 7 9.14 -16.38 1.93
N ARG A 8 9.76 -17.09 2.88
CA ARG A 8 11.23 -17.11 3.02
C ARG A 8 11.91 -17.75 1.81
N GLU A 9 11.36 -18.83 1.28
CA GLU A 9 11.90 -19.49 0.08
C GLU A 9 11.81 -18.58 -1.15
N TRP A 10 10.68 -17.89 -1.33
CA TRP A 10 10.53 -16.89 -2.38
C TRP A 10 11.50 -15.71 -2.21
N CYS A 11 11.67 -15.20 -0.99
CA CYS A 11 12.63 -14.12 -0.73
C CYS A 11 14.07 -14.58 -1.02
N ARG A 12 14.43 -15.82 -0.66
CA ARG A 12 15.77 -16.38 -0.87
C ARG A 12 16.11 -16.50 -2.35
N SER A 13 15.15 -16.87 -3.20
CA SER A 13 15.38 -16.96 -4.66
C SER A 13 15.71 -15.60 -5.29
N SER A 14 15.30 -14.51 -4.64
CA SER A 14 15.49 -13.13 -5.10
C SER A 14 16.50 -12.34 -4.26
N ASN A 15 17.19 -13.00 -3.32
CA ASN A 15 18.12 -12.37 -2.36
C ASN A 15 17.50 -11.24 -1.51
N TYR A 16 16.19 -11.33 -1.25
CA TYR A 16 15.48 -10.39 -0.38
C TYR A 16 15.62 -10.79 1.10
N ARG A 17 15.63 -9.79 1.98
CA ARG A 17 15.75 -9.99 3.43
C ARG A 17 14.45 -9.58 4.12
N PRO A 18 13.48 -10.51 4.28
CA PRO A 18 12.20 -10.21 4.89
C PRO A 18 12.35 -9.97 6.40
N THR A 19 11.55 -9.05 6.94
CA THR A 19 11.40 -8.84 8.39
C THR A 19 9.99 -9.24 8.80
N PHE A 20 9.88 -10.26 9.65
CA PHE A 20 8.59 -10.79 10.11
C PHE A 20 8.20 -10.18 11.46
N TYR A 21 6.94 -9.77 11.57
CA TYR A 21 6.31 -9.27 12.78
C TYR A 21 5.15 -10.22 13.10
N GLY A 22 5.42 -11.23 13.94
CA GLY A 22 4.53 -12.36 14.20
C GLY A 22 4.91 -13.65 13.45
N ASP A 23 4.09 -14.69 13.61
CA ASP A 23 4.38 -16.02 13.06
C ASP A 23 3.61 -16.34 11.77
N ASP A 24 2.37 -15.91 11.66
CA ASP A 24 1.53 -16.15 10.48
C ASP A 24 1.17 -14.82 9.81
N PRO A 25 1.99 -14.31 8.88
CA PRO A 25 1.77 -13.01 8.29
C PRO A 25 0.47 -12.99 7.48
N SER A 26 -0.47 -12.19 7.96
CA SER A 26 -1.76 -11.94 7.31
C SER A 26 -1.70 -10.77 6.32
N ILE A 27 -0.58 -10.02 6.32
CA ILE A 27 -0.26 -8.97 5.36
C ILE A 27 1.20 -9.13 4.91
N VAL A 28 1.45 -9.07 3.61
CA VAL A 28 2.77 -8.98 2.98
C VAL A 28 2.96 -7.56 2.46
N ILE A 29 3.94 -6.83 2.98
CA ILE A 29 4.29 -5.47 2.57
C ILE A 29 5.53 -5.52 1.69
N LEU A 30 5.38 -5.19 0.41
CA LEU A 30 6.46 -5.05 -0.57
C LEU A 30 6.89 -3.59 -0.64
N GLY A 31 8.16 -3.33 -0.34
CA GLY A 31 8.78 -2.01 -0.46
C GLY A 31 9.54 -1.90 -1.79
N GLU A 32 9.05 -1.07 -2.69
CA GLU A 32 9.51 -0.99 -4.07
C GLU A 32 10.19 0.36 -4.40
N LYS A 33 10.69 0.48 -5.63
CA LYS A 33 11.29 1.69 -6.18
C LYS A 33 10.54 2.01 -7.45
N HIS A 34 9.70 3.05 -7.38
CA HIS A 34 8.69 3.34 -8.38
C HIS A 34 9.19 3.20 -9.82
N GLY A 35 8.41 2.50 -10.63
CA GLY A 35 8.67 2.34 -12.06
C GLY A 35 9.70 1.29 -12.43
N THR A 36 10.23 0.50 -11.47
CA THR A 36 11.23 -0.55 -11.76
C THR A 36 10.57 -1.82 -12.32
N PRO A 37 10.80 -2.22 -13.59
CA PRO A 37 10.11 -3.37 -14.18
C PRO A 37 10.38 -4.71 -13.47
N LYS A 38 11.60 -4.88 -12.92
CA LYS A 38 11.96 -6.07 -12.14
C LYS A 38 11.14 -6.17 -10.84
N HIS A 39 10.77 -5.04 -10.24
CA HIS A 39 9.95 -5.03 -9.03
C HIS A 39 8.52 -5.44 -9.37
N ARG A 40 7.96 -4.90 -10.46
CA ARG A 40 6.64 -5.30 -10.98
C ARG A 40 6.54 -6.80 -11.24
N GLN A 41 7.54 -7.41 -11.86
CA GLN A 41 7.57 -8.86 -12.05
C GLN A 41 7.50 -9.62 -10.72
N LYS A 42 8.25 -9.15 -9.71
CA LYS A 42 8.31 -9.79 -8.38
C LYS A 42 7.04 -9.55 -7.56
N GLU A 43 6.40 -8.39 -7.73
CA GLU A 43 5.08 -8.10 -7.17
C GLU A 43 4.05 -9.07 -7.74
N GLU A 44 4.04 -9.30 -9.07
CA GLU A 44 3.16 -10.28 -9.69
C GLU A 44 3.41 -11.71 -9.20
N GLU A 45 4.67 -12.13 -9.09
CA GLU A 45 5.03 -13.44 -8.52
C GLU A 45 4.48 -13.60 -7.10
N MET A 46 4.58 -12.56 -6.26
CA MET A 46 4.03 -12.57 -4.90
C MET A 46 2.50 -12.61 -4.91
N ILE A 47 1.84 -11.87 -5.79
CA ILE A 47 0.38 -11.90 -5.97
C ILE A 47 -0.07 -13.33 -6.35
N GLU A 48 0.62 -13.97 -7.27
CA GLU A 48 0.32 -15.35 -7.69
C GLU A 48 0.53 -16.36 -6.56
N LEU A 49 1.60 -16.19 -5.77
CA LEU A 49 1.93 -17.02 -4.62
C LEU A 49 0.89 -16.89 -3.50
N VAL A 50 0.48 -15.66 -3.20
CA VAL A 50 -0.41 -15.34 -2.07
C VAL A 50 -1.88 -15.54 -2.44
N ARG A 51 -2.25 -15.26 -3.69
CA ARG A 51 -3.62 -15.19 -4.21
C ARG A 51 -4.53 -14.32 -3.32
N PRO A 52 -4.15 -13.05 -3.10
CA PRO A 52 -4.90 -12.17 -2.22
C PRO A 52 -6.28 -11.88 -2.80
N GLU A 53 -7.23 -11.53 -1.94
CA GLU A 53 -8.51 -10.96 -2.35
C GLU A 53 -8.39 -9.45 -2.64
N TYR A 54 -7.54 -8.76 -1.87
CA TYR A 54 -7.25 -7.34 -1.99
C TYR A 54 -5.76 -7.11 -2.22
N LEU A 55 -5.43 -6.31 -3.23
CA LEU A 55 -4.12 -5.72 -3.42
C LEU A 55 -4.19 -4.26 -3.01
N LEU A 56 -3.48 -3.91 -1.94
CA LEU A 56 -3.38 -2.54 -1.46
C LEU A 56 -2.15 -1.86 -2.09
N THR A 57 -2.26 -0.61 -2.51
CA THR A 57 -1.12 0.09 -3.14
C THR A 57 -1.12 1.58 -2.83
N GLU A 58 0.08 2.14 -2.63
CA GLU A 58 0.31 3.58 -2.51
C GLU A 58 -0.09 4.32 -3.80
N LEU A 59 0.11 3.69 -4.96
CA LEU A 59 -0.03 4.32 -6.29
C LEU A 59 -1.47 4.67 -6.69
N LEU A 60 -2.45 4.27 -5.89
CA LEU A 60 -3.87 4.53 -6.15
C LEU A 60 -4.46 5.61 -5.25
N ASP A 61 -3.67 6.20 -4.35
CA ASP A 61 -4.13 7.13 -3.33
C ASP A 61 -5.35 6.55 -2.58
N VAL A 62 -6.55 7.02 -2.92
CA VAL A 62 -7.83 6.64 -2.31
C VAL A 62 -8.80 6.02 -3.32
N ARG A 63 -8.30 5.55 -4.47
CA ARG A 63 -9.08 4.92 -5.54
C ARG A 63 -9.19 3.42 -5.34
N THR A 64 -10.16 2.81 -6.00
CA THR A 64 -10.41 1.37 -5.99
C THR A 64 -10.75 0.90 -7.39
N TYR A 65 -10.49 -0.37 -7.67
CA TYR A 65 -10.92 -1.01 -8.90
C TYR A 65 -11.45 -2.41 -8.63
N ASN A 66 -12.61 -2.70 -9.22
CA ASN A 66 -13.30 -3.97 -9.13
C ASN A 66 -13.13 -4.72 -10.46
N PRO A 67 -12.45 -5.88 -10.50
CA PRO A 67 -12.21 -6.60 -11.75
C PRO A 67 -13.47 -7.26 -12.33
N GLN A 68 -14.51 -7.49 -11.53
CA GLN A 68 -15.75 -8.08 -12.01
C GLN A 68 -16.62 -7.04 -12.74
N THR A 69 -16.69 -5.82 -12.22
CA THR A 69 -17.48 -4.74 -12.84
C THR A 69 -16.66 -3.84 -13.77
N LYS A 70 -15.32 -3.93 -13.70
CA LYS A 70 -14.36 -3.05 -14.37
C LYS A 70 -14.54 -1.57 -14.02
N GLU A 71 -15.06 -1.30 -12.83
CA GLU A 71 -15.32 0.06 -12.37
C GLU A 71 -14.21 0.57 -11.46
N GLU A 72 -13.75 1.79 -11.74
CA GLU A 72 -12.90 2.57 -10.85
C GLU A 72 -13.75 3.55 -10.01
N LYS A 73 -13.48 3.62 -8.70
CA LYS A 73 -14.23 4.49 -7.77
C LYS A 73 -13.32 5.02 -6.67
N PHE A 74 -13.65 6.18 -6.11
CA PHE A 74 -13.07 6.63 -4.85
C PHE A 74 -13.58 5.83 -3.66
N LEU A 75 -12.74 5.71 -2.63
CA LEU A 75 -13.11 5.16 -1.34
C LEU A 75 -14.18 6.02 -0.67
N PRO A 76 -15.23 5.41 -0.12
CA PRO A 76 -16.33 6.15 0.48
C PRO A 76 -15.88 6.92 1.73
N GLY A 77 -16.40 8.13 1.91
CA GLY A 77 -16.14 8.95 3.09
C GLY A 77 -14.76 9.62 3.14
N VAL A 78 -13.97 9.52 2.06
CA VAL A 78 -12.70 10.25 1.93
C VAL A 78 -12.95 11.62 1.29
N PRO A 79 -12.33 12.70 1.78
CA PRO A 79 -12.36 14.00 1.11
C PRO A 79 -11.68 13.94 -0.27
N ILE A 80 -12.34 14.47 -1.30
CA ILE A 80 -11.89 14.46 -2.71
C ILE A 80 -11.99 15.89 -3.26
N ASP A 81 -10.90 16.43 -3.78
CA ASP A 81 -10.86 17.72 -4.46
C ASP A 81 -10.85 17.59 -6.01
N GLU A 82 -10.55 18.69 -6.70
CA GLU A 82 -10.45 18.70 -8.16
C GLU A 82 -9.22 17.94 -8.68
N PHE A 83 -8.07 18.02 -7.98
CA PHE A 83 -6.85 17.30 -8.36
C PHE A 83 -7.04 15.79 -8.24
N ASP A 84 -7.71 15.33 -7.19
CA ASP A 84 -8.10 13.92 -7.06
C ASP A 84 -8.91 13.43 -8.27
N ARG A 85 -9.88 14.24 -8.73
CA ARG A 85 -10.73 13.91 -9.90
C ARG A 85 -9.96 13.92 -11.20
N MET A 86 -9.07 14.88 -11.40
CA MET A 86 -8.19 14.91 -12.58
C MET A 86 -7.28 13.68 -12.64
N ASN A 87 -6.77 13.22 -11.50
CA ASN A 87 -5.97 11.99 -11.45
C ASN A 87 -6.78 10.73 -11.75
N LEU A 88 -8.06 10.69 -11.38
CA LEU A 88 -8.97 9.60 -11.78
C LEU A 88 -9.10 9.50 -13.31
N GLU A 89 -9.17 10.63 -14.02
CA GLU A 89 -9.22 10.65 -15.49
C GLU A 89 -7.96 10.08 -16.14
N GLY A 90 -6.81 10.18 -15.45
CA GLY A 90 -5.56 9.53 -15.84
C GLY A 90 -5.58 8.00 -15.71
N GLY A 91 -6.58 7.45 -15.02
CA GLY A 91 -6.78 6.01 -14.83
C GLY A 91 -5.76 5.34 -13.90
N ILE A 92 -5.88 4.03 -13.79
CA ILE A 92 -4.93 3.16 -13.07
C ILE A 92 -3.86 2.67 -14.04
N GLU A 93 -2.62 2.51 -13.56
CA GLU A 93 -1.56 1.92 -14.37
C GLU A 93 -1.96 0.54 -14.92
N ASP A 94 -1.87 0.36 -16.24
CA ASP A 94 -2.37 -0.81 -16.99
C ASP A 94 -1.98 -2.17 -16.39
N TYR A 95 -0.77 -2.29 -15.83
CA TYR A 95 -0.32 -3.57 -15.30
C TYR A 95 -1.07 -3.97 -14.01
N MET A 96 -1.47 -3.01 -13.17
CA MET A 96 -2.27 -3.29 -11.98
C MET A 96 -3.67 -3.75 -12.37
N VAL A 97 -4.29 -3.10 -13.38
CA VAL A 97 -5.56 -3.55 -13.95
C VAL A 97 -5.44 -4.97 -14.49
N LYS A 98 -4.37 -5.26 -15.26
CA LYS A 98 -4.11 -6.61 -15.76
C LYS A 98 -3.96 -7.64 -14.64
N TRP A 99 -3.25 -7.33 -13.55
CA TRP A 99 -3.16 -8.22 -12.40
C TRP A 99 -4.51 -8.42 -11.72
N SER A 100 -5.28 -7.34 -11.54
CA SER A 100 -6.62 -7.38 -10.96
C SER A 100 -7.55 -8.29 -11.75
N GLU A 101 -7.60 -8.14 -13.07
CA GLU A 101 -8.43 -8.98 -13.95
C GLU A 101 -7.90 -10.42 -14.04
N LYS A 102 -6.58 -10.62 -14.17
CA LYS A 102 -5.94 -11.94 -14.28
C LYS A 102 -6.16 -12.79 -13.03
N TYR A 103 -6.03 -12.20 -11.84
CA TYR A 103 -6.10 -12.92 -10.56
C TYR A 103 -7.45 -12.75 -9.84
N GLY A 104 -8.37 -11.94 -10.39
CA GLY A 104 -9.68 -11.69 -9.81
C GLY A 104 -9.65 -10.96 -8.47
N LEU A 105 -8.64 -10.12 -8.23
CA LEU A 105 -8.41 -9.39 -6.97
C LEU A 105 -8.86 -7.94 -7.07
N PHE A 106 -9.32 -7.36 -5.98
CA PHE A 106 -9.68 -5.94 -5.91
C PHE A 106 -8.45 -5.07 -5.69
N LEU A 107 -8.35 -3.97 -6.43
CA LEU A 107 -7.32 -2.94 -6.17
C LEU A 107 -7.85 -1.90 -5.19
N VAL A 108 -7.01 -1.52 -4.24
CA VAL A 108 -7.38 -0.57 -3.18
C VAL A 108 -6.21 0.38 -2.92
N GLY A 109 -6.45 1.68 -3.10
CA GLY A 109 -5.56 2.74 -2.66
C GLY A 109 -5.48 2.81 -1.14
N MET A 110 -4.28 3.02 -0.63
CA MET A 110 -4.03 3.11 0.81
C MET A 110 -3.37 4.40 1.28
N ASP A 111 -3.13 5.35 0.39
CA ASP A 111 -2.55 6.64 0.76
C ASP A 111 -3.64 7.68 1.10
N LEU A 112 -3.19 8.91 1.39
CA LEU A 112 -4.04 10.09 1.48
C LEU A 112 -4.52 10.50 0.09
N SER A 113 -5.72 11.09 0.01
CA SER A 113 -6.11 11.86 -1.16
C SER A 113 -5.28 13.15 -1.27
N TYR A 114 -5.31 13.80 -2.43
CA TYR A 114 -4.71 15.13 -2.61
C TYR A 114 -5.35 16.17 -1.68
N ALA A 115 -6.68 16.11 -1.51
CA ALA A 115 -7.38 16.97 -0.56
C ALA A 115 -6.86 16.78 0.89
N GLU A 116 -6.68 15.53 1.32
CA GLU A 116 -6.15 15.23 2.65
C GLU A 116 -4.69 15.62 2.80
N MET A 117 -3.89 15.44 1.75
CA MET A 117 -2.50 15.87 1.70
C MET A 117 -2.38 17.38 1.87
N GLY A 118 -3.23 18.16 1.19
CA GLY A 118 -3.29 19.62 1.31
C GLY A 118 -3.58 20.04 2.74
N LEU A 119 -4.59 19.44 3.38
CA LEU A 119 -4.92 19.72 4.79
C LEU A 119 -3.77 19.40 5.74
N VAL A 120 -3.04 18.29 5.52
CA VAL A 120 -1.87 17.94 6.33
C VAL A 120 -0.78 18.98 6.17
N ILE A 121 -0.49 19.37 4.93
CA ILE A 121 0.55 20.34 4.58
C ILE A 121 0.21 21.71 5.18
N ASP A 122 -1.02 22.19 5.03
CA ASP A 122 -1.48 23.48 5.58
C ASP A 122 -1.33 23.53 7.10
N ASN A 123 -1.74 22.47 7.80
CA ASN A 123 -1.57 22.36 9.25
C ASN A 123 -0.09 22.38 9.66
N LEU A 124 0.78 21.68 8.91
CA LEU A 124 2.22 21.68 9.18
C LEU A 124 2.87 23.04 8.91
N TYR A 125 2.42 23.77 7.89
CA TYR A 125 2.86 25.14 7.63
C TYR A 125 2.44 26.10 8.75
N ALA A 126 1.24 25.95 9.32
CA ALA A 126 0.81 26.75 10.46
C ALA A 126 1.72 26.55 11.69
N GLU A 127 2.22 25.33 11.90
CA GLU A 127 3.16 25.02 12.99
C GLU A 127 4.63 25.39 12.66
N HIS A 128 4.98 25.40 11.38
CA HIS A 128 6.35 25.62 10.89
C HIS A 128 6.37 26.51 9.63
N PRO A 129 6.06 27.82 9.77
CA PRO A 129 5.82 28.70 8.61
C PRO A 129 7.04 28.93 7.72
N ASN A 130 8.25 28.63 8.19
CA ASN A 130 9.50 28.80 7.46
C ASN A 130 10.02 27.50 6.81
N TYR A 131 9.25 26.40 6.86
CA TYR A 131 9.65 25.12 6.28
C TYR A 131 8.75 24.78 5.10
N GLU A 132 9.35 24.55 3.93
CA GLU A 132 8.60 24.13 2.74
C GLU A 132 8.30 22.63 2.79
N PHE A 133 7.03 22.28 3.06
CA PHE A 133 6.59 20.90 3.08
C PHE A 133 6.20 20.41 1.69
N THR A 134 6.57 19.16 1.40
CA THR A 134 6.20 18.39 0.22
C THR A 134 5.60 17.05 0.64
N SER A 135 4.96 16.33 -0.28
CA SER A 135 4.42 14.99 -0.03
C SER A 135 5.46 13.94 0.42
N GLN A 136 6.75 14.23 0.21
CA GLN A 136 7.88 13.38 0.62
C GLN A 136 8.56 13.85 1.91
N SER A 137 8.13 14.99 2.46
CA SER A 137 8.70 15.52 3.70
C SER A 137 8.49 14.53 4.85
N PRO A 138 9.49 14.28 5.72
CA PRO A 138 9.38 13.25 6.76
C PRO A 138 8.14 13.36 7.65
N LYS A 139 7.70 14.59 7.96
CA LYS A 139 6.48 14.83 8.74
C LYS A 139 5.23 14.42 7.97
N VAL A 140 5.11 14.79 6.70
CA VAL A 140 4.00 14.42 5.83
C VAL A 140 3.95 12.89 5.63
N CYS A 141 5.10 12.25 5.41
CA CYS A 141 5.20 10.79 5.29
C CYS A 141 4.65 10.04 6.51
N LEU A 142 4.75 10.59 7.72
CA LEU A 142 4.16 9.95 8.91
C LEU A 142 2.62 9.94 8.86
N TYR A 143 1.98 10.96 8.29
CA TYR A 143 0.53 10.97 8.08
C TYR A 143 0.11 9.98 7.00
N ARG A 144 0.86 9.93 5.89
CA ARG A 144 0.68 8.94 4.81
C ARG A 144 0.78 7.51 5.35
N GLU A 145 1.84 7.20 6.08
CA GLU A 145 2.06 5.90 6.70
C GLU A 145 0.99 5.53 7.71
N LYS A 146 0.51 6.50 8.49
CA LYS A 146 -0.61 6.27 9.41
C LYS A 146 -1.86 5.86 8.63
N ARG A 147 -2.19 6.57 7.54
CA ARG A 147 -3.31 6.22 6.66
C ARG A 147 -3.14 4.84 6.03
N MET A 148 -1.95 4.52 5.53
CA MET A 148 -1.65 3.19 4.97
C MET A 148 -1.88 2.09 6.00
N GLY A 149 -1.36 2.25 7.23
CA GLY A 149 -1.55 1.28 8.31
C GLY A 149 -3.01 1.12 8.73
N GLU A 150 -3.78 2.22 8.79
CA GLU A 150 -5.23 2.20 9.06
C GLU A 150 -5.98 1.44 7.98
N ARG A 151 -5.68 1.70 6.70
CA ARG A 151 -6.32 1.03 5.55
C ARG A 151 -6.02 -0.46 5.53
N MET A 152 -4.76 -0.83 5.76
CA MET A 152 -4.36 -2.23 5.89
C MET A 152 -5.14 -2.94 6.99
N ALA A 153 -5.26 -2.32 8.16
CA ALA A 153 -6.01 -2.87 9.27
C ALA A 153 -7.52 -2.99 8.97
N GLU A 154 -8.10 -1.99 8.31
CA GLU A 154 -9.50 -2.00 7.86
C GLU A 154 -9.78 -3.17 6.91
N TYR A 155 -8.99 -3.30 5.84
CA TYR A 155 -9.22 -4.34 4.84
C TYR A 155 -8.88 -5.74 5.35
N LYS A 156 -7.94 -5.87 6.30
CA LYS A 156 -7.65 -7.15 6.93
C LYS A 156 -8.85 -7.72 7.68
N GLN A 157 -9.76 -6.88 8.18
CA GLN A 157 -11.02 -7.32 8.81
C GLN A 157 -12.07 -7.78 7.80
N LYS A 158 -11.94 -7.39 6.52
CA LYS A 158 -12.89 -7.72 5.45
C LYS A 158 -12.56 -9.04 4.74
N THR A 159 -11.37 -9.58 4.93
CA THR A 159 -10.96 -10.85 4.30
C THR A 159 -10.26 -11.78 5.28
N ALA A 160 -10.48 -13.08 5.12
CA ALA A 160 -9.67 -14.10 5.79
C ALA A 160 -8.33 -14.36 5.06
N ARG A 161 -8.21 -13.95 3.79
CA ARG A 161 -6.99 -14.16 2.99
C ARG A 161 -5.85 -13.24 3.46
N THR A 162 -4.63 -13.61 3.08
CA THR A 162 -3.47 -12.75 3.22
C THR A 162 -3.59 -11.60 2.23
N ILE A 163 -3.31 -10.37 2.67
CA ILE A 163 -3.27 -9.17 1.83
C ILE A 163 -1.85 -9.00 1.29
N VAL A 164 -1.72 -8.54 0.05
CA VAL A 164 -0.47 -7.98 -0.48
C VAL A 164 -0.62 -6.46 -0.51
N ALA A 165 0.37 -5.75 0.01
CA ALA A 165 0.45 -4.29 -0.01
C ALA A 165 1.76 -3.85 -0.68
N ILE A 166 1.67 -2.93 -1.65
CA ILE A 166 2.81 -2.41 -2.42
C ILE A 166 2.97 -0.92 -2.13
N MET A 167 4.18 -0.50 -1.74
CA MET A 167 4.50 0.89 -1.42
C MET A 167 5.97 1.16 -1.71
N GLY A 168 6.35 2.43 -1.81
CA GLY A 168 7.74 2.85 -1.86
C GLY A 168 8.54 2.33 -0.66
N ASP A 169 9.78 1.92 -0.91
CA ASP A 169 10.66 1.27 0.06
C ASP A 169 10.82 2.06 1.36
N TYR A 170 10.75 3.39 1.28
CA TYR A 170 10.81 4.29 2.41
C TYR A 170 9.73 3.98 3.46
N HIS A 171 8.49 3.70 3.02
CA HIS A 171 7.32 3.57 3.89
C HIS A 171 7.34 2.29 4.76
N ARG A 172 8.16 1.28 4.43
CA ARG A 172 8.28 0.06 5.25
C ARG A 172 9.37 0.11 6.33
N ARG A 173 10.15 1.20 6.41
CA ARG A 173 11.29 1.32 7.36
C ARG A 173 10.85 1.07 8.81
N PRO A 174 11.74 0.65 9.73
CA PRO A 174 11.36 0.33 11.12
C PRO A 174 10.65 1.47 11.88
N LYS A 175 10.90 2.73 11.52
CA LYS A 175 10.27 3.93 12.11
C LYS A 175 8.97 4.36 11.42
N SER A 176 8.43 3.56 10.51
CA SER A 176 7.20 3.89 9.80
C SER A 176 5.99 3.96 10.73
N GLY A 177 5.08 4.90 10.44
CA GLY A 177 3.77 5.02 11.11
C GLY A 177 2.84 3.81 10.92
N ILE A 178 3.15 2.90 9.99
CA ILE A 178 2.37 1.69 9.72
C ILE A 178 2.48 0.69 10.88
N HIS A 179 3.70 0.44 11.38
CA HIS A 179 3.98 -0.65 12.32
C HIS A 179 3.20 -0.54 13.63
N PRO A 180 3.14 0.62 14.32
CA PRO A 180 2.41 0.73 15.57
C PRO A 180 0.92 0.43 15.42
N ILE A 181 0.33 0.74 14.25
CA ILE A 181 -1.10 0.51 13.98
C ILE A 181 -1.39 -0.98 13.84
N LEU A 182 -0.60 -1.68 13.01
CA LEU A 182 -0.76 -3.12 12.80
C LEU A 182 -0.50 -3.90 14.10
N GLN A 183 0.55 -3.53 14.83
CA GLN A 183 0.89 -4.15 16.12
C GLN A 183 -0.21 -3.95 17.17
N LYS A 184 -0.74 -2.72 17.30
CA LYS A 184 -1.85 -2.42 18.24
C LYS A 184 -3.11 -3.23 17.91
N LYS A 185 -3.34 -3.56 16.63
CA LYS A 185 -4.46 -4.38 16.17
C LYS A 185 -4.18 -5.88 16.24
N GLY A 186 -2.99 -6.31 16.69
CA GLY A 186 -2.60 -7.72 16.74
C GLY A 186 -2.44 -8.36 15.36
N ILE A 187 -2.24 -7.57 14.31
CA ILE A 187 -2.09 -8.06 12.94
C ILE A 187 -0.64 -8.50 12.75
N SER A 188 -0.45 -9.78 12.40
CA SER A 188 0.86 -10.29 11.99
C SER A 188 1.13 -9.95 10.52
N TYR A 189 2.35 -9.52 10.21
CA TYR A 189 2.74 -9.08 8.87
C TYR A 189 4.24 -9.31 8.58
N VAL A 190 4.62 -9.19 7.31
CA VAL A 190 6.02 -9.25 6.87
C VAL A 190 6.33 -8.05 5.97
N CYS A 191 7.50 -7.45 6.16
CA CYS A 191 8.03 -6.42 5.26
C CYS A 191 9.16 -7.00 4.41
N ILE A 192 9.11 -6.77 3.10
CA ILE A 192 10.08 -7.30 2.14
C ILE A 192 10.66 -6.14 1.32
N PRO A 193 11.97 -5.89 1.38
CA PRO A 193 12.65 -4.94 0.50
C PRO A 193 12.77 -5.47 -0.94
N GLN A 194 12.56 -4.61 -1.93
CA GLN A 194 12.98 -4.83 -3.32
C GLN A 194 14.12 -3.85 -3.66
N PRO A 195 15.39 -4.29 -3.57
CA PRO A 195 16.58 -3.46 -3.77
C PRO A 195 16.89 -3.17 -5.25
#